data_AF-A0A8T1FD18-F1
#
_entry.id   AF-A0A8T1FD18-F1
#
_cell.length_a   1.000
_cell.length_b   1.000
_cell.length_c   1.000
_cell.angle_alpha   90.00
_cell.angle_beta   90.00
_cell.angle_gamma   90.00
#
_symmetry.space_group_name_H-M   'P 1'
#
loop_
_entity.id
_entity.type
_entity.pdbx_description
1 polymer ?
#
loop_
_entity_poly.entity_id
_entity_poly.type
_entity_poly.pdbx_seq_one_letter_code
_entity_poly.pdbx_strand_id
1 'polypeptide(L)'
;MVKSVAALKGTIKVKIPSTITCEPHEQQLFLAKKDGKWLESCSEDAKKLKEGETTAAIEALMHKDHELLEESGLLNLFTDIPAFITFTCW
;
A
#
# COMPACT_ATOMS: atom_id res chain seq x y z
N MET A 1 17.77 0.84 -12.75
CA MET A 1 17.69 1.16 -11.31
C MET A 1 16.53 0.37 -10.72
N VAL A 2 16.79 -0.63 -9.88
CA VAL A 2 15.72 -1.39 -9.21
C VAL A 2 15.08 -0.44 -8.19
N LYS A 3 13.76 -0.23 -8.26
CA LYS A 3 13.06 0.52 -7.23
C LYS A 3 12.76 -0.45 -6.08
N SER A 4 13.29 -0.17 -4.90
CA SER A 4 13.06 -0.94 -3.69
C SER A 4 11.97 -0.30 -2.82
N VAL A 5 11.50 -1.03 -1.81
CA VAL A 5 10.59 -0.51 -0.78
C VAL A 5 11.25 0.61 0.03
N ALA A 6 12.54 0.50 0.36
CA ALA A 6 13.29 1.59 1.01
C ALA A 6 13.23 2.90 0.19
N ALA A 7 13.45 2.81 -1.13
CA ALA A 7 13.37 3.96 -2.02
C ALA A 7 11.96 4.56 -2.09
N LEU A 8 10.93 3.70 -2.01
CA LEU A 8 9.53 4.13 -1.96
C LEU A 8 9.22 4.90 -0.67
N LYS A 9 9.60 4.36 0.50
CA LYS A 9 9.43 5.01 1.82
C LYS A 9 10.07 6.40 1.85
N GLY A 10 11.31 6.52 1.35
CA GLY A 10 11.99 7.80 1.20
C GLY A 10 11.25 8.78 0.28
N THR A 11 10.70 8.29 -0.84
CA THR A 11 9.92 9.12 -1.78
C THR A 11 8.62 9.63 -1.17
N ILE A 12 7.92 8.80 -0.39
CA ILE A 12 6.66 9.16 0.28
C ILE A 12 6.88 10.35 1.22
N LYS A 13 7.92 10.28 2.06
CA LYS A 13 8.29 11.36 2.99
C LYS A 13 8.54 12.69 2.27
N VAL A 14 9.27 12.66 1.15
CA VAL A 14 9.58 13.88 0.38
C VAL A 14 8.33 14.47 -0.29
N LYS A 15 7.42 13.62 -0.77
CA LYS A 15 6.26 14.08 -1.54
C LYS A 15 5.06 14.53 -0.71
N ILE A 16 4.89 13.99 0.50
CA ILE A 16 3.73 14.28 1.36
C ILE A 16 4.16 14.64 2.79
N PRO A 17 5.03 15.65 2.96
CA PRO A 17 5.68 15.94 4.24
C PRO A 17 4.72 16.44 5.32
N SER A 18 3.57 17.01 4.95
CA SER A 18 2.56 17.53 5.89
C SER A 18 1.62 16.46 6.44
N THR A 19 1.54 15.28 5.80
CA THR A 19 0.62 14.20 6.18
C THR A 19 1.35 13.02 6.80
N ILE A 20 2.56 12.70 6.30
CA ILE A 20 3.38 11.61 6.83
C ILE A 20 4.66 12.23 7.38
N THR A 21 4.70 12.38 8.70
CA THR A 21 5.78 13.08 9.42
C THR A 21 6.86 12.15 9.96
N CYS A 22 6.64 10.84 9.94
CA CYS A 22 7.58 9.85 10.45
C CYS A 22 8.81 9.67 9.55
N GLU A 23 9.87 9.10 10.12
CA GLU A 23 11.06 8.73 9.36
C GLU A 23 10.76 7.57 8.39
N PRO A 24 11.47 7.46 7.25
CA PRO A 24 11.20 6.41 6.28
C PRO A 24 11.22 5.00 6.89
N HIS A 25 12.14 4.73 7.81
CA HIS A 25 12.26 3.43 8.49
C HIS A 25 11.11 3.13 9.46
N GLU A 26 10.36 4.16 9.90
CA GLU A 26 9.18 4.03 10.76
C GLU A 26 7.90 3.77 9.94
N GLN A 27 7.94 3.94 8.63
CA GLN A 27 6.82 3.61 7.76
C GLN A 27 6.72 2.09 7.60
N GLN A 28 5.52 1.55 7.81
CA GLN A 28 5.19 0.16 7.48
C GLN A 28 4.37 0.15 6.20
N LEU A 29 4.79 -0.62 5.20
CA LEU A 29 4.09 -0.73 3.93
C LEU A 29 3.55 -2.15 3.77
N PHE A 30 2.28 -2.25 3.42
CA PHE A 30 1.57 -3.52 3.22
C PHE A 30 0.96 -3.53 1.82
N LEU A 31 0.88 -4.71 1.20
CA LEU A 31 0.13 -4.84 -0.05
C LEU A 31 -1.36 -4.80 0.25
N ALA A 32 -2.08 -3.96 -0.49
CA ALA A 32 -3.54 -3.99 -0.50
C ALA A 32 -4.04 -5.18 -1.35
N LYS A 33 -3.61 -6.39 -1.01
CA LYS A 33 -3.84 -7.61 -1.78
C LYS A 33 -4.09 -8.78 -0.84
N LYS A 34 -5.26 -9.41 -0.99
CA LYS A 34 -5.69 -10.57 -0.19
C LYS A 34 -6.04 -11.72 -1.11
N ASP A 35 -5.54 -12.91 -0.83
CA ASP A 35 -5.86 -14.14 -1.58
C ASP A 35 -5.67 -13.97 -3.11
N GLY A 36 -4.59 -13.29 -3.50
CA GLY A 36 -4.28 -13.01 -4.91
C GLY A 36 -5.07 -11.86 -5.55
N LYS A 37 -6.03 -11.25 -4.84
CA LYS A 37 -6.89 -10.18 -5.35
C LYS A 37 -6.53 -8.84 -4.75
N TRP A 38 -6.40 -7.83 -5.60
CA TRP A 38 -6.19 -6.45 -5.18
C TRP A 38 -7.47 -5.89 -4.55
N LEU A 39 -7.30 -5.07 -3.50
CA LEU A 39 -8.39 -4.32 -2.90
C LEU A 39 -8.94 -3.32 -3.91
N GLU A 40 -10.20 -3.50 -4.29
CA GLU A 40 -10.85 -2.60 -5.24
C GLU A 40 -11.13 -1.25 -4.58
N SER A 41 -10.86 -0.15 -5.28
CA SER A 41 -11.05 1.21 -4.76
C SER A 41 -12.51 1.56 -4.44
N CYS A 42 -13.47 0.83 -5.02
CA CYS A 42 -14.90 0.97 -4.80
C CYS A 42 -15.44 0.08 -3.65
N SER A 43 -14.62 -0.82 -3.11
CA SER A 43 -15.02 -1.69 -1.99
C SER A 43 -15.34 -0.87 -0.75
N GLU A 44 -16.22 -1.40 0.10
CA GLU A 44 -16.58 -0.76 1.37
C GLU A 44 -15.35 -0.54 2.26
N ASP A 45 -14.47 -1.53 2.35
CA ASP A 45 -13.23 -1.45 3.10
C ASP A 45 -12.31 -0.32 2.59
N ALA A 46 -12.17 -0.17 1.27
CA ALA A 46 -11.36 0.90 0.68
C ALA A 46 -11.96 2.29 0.89
N LYS A 47 -13.30 2.41 0.92
CA LYS A 47 -13.99 3.69 1.21
C LYS A 47 -13.79 4.09 2.67
N LYS A 48 -14.03 3.15 3.59
CA LYS A 48 -13.79 3.36 5.04
C LYS A 48 -12.33 3.71 5.33
N LEU A 49 -11.39 3.04 4.68
CA LEU A 49 -9.95 3.37 4.82
C LEU A 49 -9.62 4.81 4.39
N LYS A 50 -10.23 5.31 3.31
CA LYS A 50 -10.06 6.70 2.87
C LYS A 50 -10.62 7.72 3.87
N GLU A 51 -11.66 7.34 4.60
CA GLU A 51 -12.28 8.15 5.65
C GLU A 51 -11.51 8.06 6.99
N GLY A 52 -10.46 7.23 7.05
CA GLY A 52 -9.62 7.02 8.24
C GLY A 52 -10.07 5.88 9.14
N GLU A 53 -11.10 5.13 8.75
CA GLU A 53 -11.56 3.94 9.47
C GLU A 53 -10.78 2.69 9.05
N THR A 54 -10.36 1.89 10.04
CA THR A 54 -9.69 0.61 9.77
C THR A 54 -10.69 -0.53 10.03
N THR A 55 -11.02 -1.29 8.99
CA THR A 55 -11.89 -2.47 9.11
C THR A 55 -11.08 -3.73 9.42
N ALA A 56 -11.73 -4.79 9.91
CA ALA A 56 -11.08 -6.08 10.14
C ALA A 56 -10.40 -6.66 8.88
N ALA A 57 -10.91 -6.35 7.69
CA ALA A 57 -10.29 -6.75 6.44
C ALA A 57 -8.96 -6.01 6.19
N ILE A 58 -8.89 -4.72 6.52
CA ILE A 58 -7.66 -3.92 6.46
C ILE A 58 -6.67 -4.36 7.55
N GLU A 59 -7.13 -4.60 8.78
CA GLU A 59 -6.27 -5.12 9.85
C GLU A 59 -5.61 -6.45 9.47
N ALA A 60 -6.34 -7.35 8.81
CA ALA A 60 -5.80 -8.61 8.31
C ALA A 60 -4.71 -8.41 7.24
N LEU A 61 -4.83 -7.37 6.39
CA LEU A 61 -3.79 -7.01 5.42
C LEU A 61 -2.53 -6.45 6.12
N MET A 62 -2.70 -5.80 7.27
CA MET A 62 -1.63 -5.18 8.06
C MET A 62 -0.98 -6.13 9.07
N HIS A 63 -1.22 -7.44 8.96
CA HIS A 63 -0.52 -8.42 9.79
C HIS A 63 1.01 -8.30 9.58
N LYS A 64 1.80 -8.42 10.65
CA LYS A 64 3.26 -8.20 10.60
C LYS A 64 3.98 -9.05 9.55
N ASP A 65 3.50 -10.27 9.34
CA ASP A 65 4.06 -11.19 8.33
C ASP A 65 3.84 -10.72 6.87
N HIS A 66 2.98 -9.72 6.66
CA HIS A 66 2.70 -9.12 5.36
C HIS A 66 3.45 -7.79 5.15
N GLU A 67 4.24 -7.34 6.12
CA GLU A 67 5.04 -6.12 5.96
C GLU A 67 6.07 -6.31 4.84
N LEU A 68 6.15 -5.32 3.95
CA LEU A 68 7.09 -5.32 2.85
C LEU A 68 8.51 -5.02 3.35
N LEU A 69 9.43 -5.96 3.09
CA LEU A 69 10.84 -5.80 3.40
C LEU A 69 11.49 -4.70 2.56
N GLU A 70 12.41 -3.95 3.15
CA GLU A 70 13.04 -2.79 2.53
C GLU A 70 13.81 -3.10 1.24
N GLU A 71 14.40 -4.30 1.18
CA GLU A 71 15.10 -4.85 0.04
C GLU A 71 14.19 -5.36 -1.07
N SER A 72 12.87 -5.47 -0.83
CA SER A 72 11.92 -5.98 -1.81
C SER A 72 11.90 -5.09 -3.04
N GLY A 73 12.06 -5.71 -4.22
CA GLY A 73 11.95 -5.03 -5.50
C GLY A 73 10.50 -4.77 -5.87
N LEU A 74 10.13 -3.50 -6.12
CA LEU A 74 8.75 -3.11 -6.44
C LEU A 74 8.21 -3.77 -7.71
N LEU A 75 9.06 -4.06 -8.70
CA LEU A 75 8.63 -4.69 -9.95
C LEU A 75 8.06 -6.09 -9.71
N ASN A 76 8.57 -6.82 -8.72
CA ASN A 76 8.11 -8.17 -8.40
C ASN A 76 6.76 -8.15 -7.66
N LEU A 77 6.41 -7.04 -7.01
CA LEU A 77 5.16 -6.90 -6.26
C LEU A 77 3.95 -6.65 -7.15
N PHE A 78 4.17 -6.15 -8.37
CA PHE A 78 3.12 -5.65 -9.24
C PHE A 78 2.99 -6.44 -10.55
N THR A 79 3.50 -7.66 -10.58
CA THR A 79 3.51 -8.52 -11.79
C THR A 79 2.12 -8.92 -12.26
N ASP A 80 1.12 -8.85 -11.38
CA ASP A 80 -0.25 -9.29 -11.64
C ASP A 80 -1.30 -8.22 -11.31
N ILE A 81 -0.91 -6.94 -11.35
CA ILE A 81 -1.91 -5.87 -11.40
C ILE A 81 -2.65 -6.00 -12.75
N PRO A 82 -3.99 -6.10 -12.76
CA PRO A 82 -4.74 -6.08 -14.01
C PRO A 82 -4.48 -4.78 -14.77
N ALA A 83 -4.23 -4.88 -16.08
CA ALA A 83 -3.90 -3.76 -16.96
C ALA A 83 -5.02 -2.69 -17.08
N PHE A 84 -6.21 -2.96 -16.53
CA PHE A 84 -7.36 -2.07 -16.58
C PHE A 84 -7.97 -1.95 -15.17
N ILE A 85 -7.45 -1.01 -14.37
CA ILE A 85 -8.16 -0.51 -13.19
C ILE A 85 -8.97 0.69 -13.68
N THR A 86 -10.29 0.54 -13.81
CA THR A 86 -11.17 1.69 -14.04
C THR A 86 -11.24 2.51 -12.75
N PHE A 87 -10.57 3.65 -12.74
CA PHE A 87 -10.53 4.61 -11.61
C PHE A 87 -11.84 5.40 -11.42
N THR A 88 -13.01 4.80 -11.61
CA THR A 88 -14.29 5.52 -11.49
C THR A 88 -15.16 4.94 -10.38
N CYS A 89 -14.82 5.29 -9.14
CA CYS A 89 -15.81 5.62 -8.11
C CYS A 89 -15.30 6.89 -7.41
N TRP A 90 -15.87 8.02 -7.81
CA TRP A 90 -15.90 9.26 -7.02
C TRP A 90 -17.32 9.42 -6.51
#